data_AF-A0A2P7TNE4-F1
#
_entry.id   AF-A0A2P7TNE4-F1
#
_cell.length_a   1.000
_cell.length_b   1.000
_cell.length_c   1.000
_cell.angle_alpha   90.00
_cell.angle_beta   90.00
_cell.angle_gamma   90.00
#
_symmetry.space_group_name_H-M   'P 1'
#
loop_
_entity.id
_entity.type
_entity.pdbx_description
1 polymer ?
#
loop_
_entity_poly.entity_id
_entity_poly.type
_entity_poly.pdbx_seq_one_letter_code
_entity_poly.pdbx_strand_id
1 'polypeptide(L)'
;MELIIYMAAFLLTISKFLDCWTTSVRITHLEQEKNPLARLLMRKLGIQTAIWLVFVLTTLIVFFTVFAAMDPGSGQAIQTAFVLIAAFISVVQFAVAHTNYYGKLNPITRFMLKRYKRWNR
;
A
#
# COMPACT_ATOMS: atom_id res chain seq x y z
N MET A 1 18.84 8.33 12.94
CA MET A 1 17.51 7.68 12.89
C MET A 1 16.56 8.45 12.01
N GLU A 2 16.48 9.77 12.14
CA GLU A 2 15.59 10.65 11.34
C GLU A 2 15.71 10.44 9.83
N LEU A 3 16.93 10.44 9.27
CA LEU A 3 17.16 10.17 7.85
C LEU A 3 16.56 8.82 7.41
N ILE A 4 16.67 7.79 8.26
CA ILE A 4 16.14 6.46 7.96
C ILE A 4 14.60 6.46 7.99
N ILE A 5 14.00 7.19 8.94
CA ILE A 5 12.55 7.40 8.99
C ILE A 5 12.06 8.09 7.71
N TYR A 6 12.74 9.16 7.27
CA TYR A 6 12.39 9.85 6.03
C TYR A 6 12.57 8.97 4.80
N MET A 7 13.65 8.18 4.71
CA MET A 7 13.83 7.21 3.62
C MET A 7 12.75 6.13 3.63
N ALA A 8 12.38 5.62 4.80
CA ALA A 8 11.32 4.63 4.96
C ALA A 8 9.95 5.20 4.56
N ALA A 9 9.65 6.43 4.97
CA ALA A 9 8.43 7.14 4.58
C ALA A 9 8.39 7.37 3.06
N PHE A 10 9.49 7.84 2.48
CA PHE A 10 9.61 8.05 1.02
C PHE A 10 9.39 6.75 0.24
N LEU A 11 10.02 5.65 0.68
CA LEU A 11 9.85 4.33 0.07
C LEU A 11 8.40 3.86 0.14
N LEU A 12 7.76 4.07 1.30
CA LEU A 12 6.36 3.70 1.53
C LEU A 12 5.40 4.54 0.68
N THR A 13 5.64 5.85 0.54
CA THR A 13 4.84 6.73 -0.31
C THR A 13 5.02 6.39 -1.79
N ILE A 14 6.25 6.17 -2.26
CA ILE A 14 6.51 5.81 -3.67
C ILE A 14 5.91 4.45 -4.01
N SER A 15 6.11 3.44 -3.16
CA SER A 15 5.55 2.11 -3.41
C SER A 15 4.02 2.15 -3.45
N LYS A 16 3.40 2.95 -2.57
CA LYS A 16 1.95 3.17 -2.60
C LYS A 16 1.48 3.95 -3.83
N PHE A 17 2.25 4.93 -4.29
CA PHE A 17 1.98 5.64 -5.54
C PHE A 17 1.99 4.68 -6.73
N LEU A 18 3.03 3.84 -6.86
CA LEU A 18 3.12 2.86 -7.95
C LEU A 18 2.02 1.80 -7.87
N ASP A 19 1.67 1.35 -6.67
CA ASP A 19 0.54 0.44 -6.46
C ASP A 19 -0.76 1.05 -6.99
N CYS A 20 -1.08 2.28 -6.59
CA CYS A 20 -2.27 2.98 -7.06
C CYS A 20 -2.22 3.30 -8.57
N TRP A 21 -1.09 3.75 -9.10
CA TRP A 21 -0.95 4.04 -10.52
C TRP A 21 -1.08 2.78 -11.40
N THR A 22 -0.41 1.69 -11.04
CA THR A 22 -0.53 0.43 -11.78
C THR A 22 -1.94 -0.15 -11.66
N THR A 23 -2.62 0.05 -10.52
CA THR A 23 -4.03 -0.31 -10.34
C THR A 23 -4.94 0.55 -11.21
N SER A 24 -4.66 1.85 -11.33
CA SER A 24 -5.49 2.78 -12.12
C SER A 24 -5.40 2.52 -13.62
N VAL A 25 -4.26 2.02 -14.09
CA VAL A 25 -4.09 1.55 -15.47
C VAL A 25 -4.70 0.16 -15.68
N ARG A 26 -4.63 -0.72 -14.68
CA ARG A 26 -5.06 -2.13 -14.80
C ARG A 26 -6.55 -2.36 -14.61
N ILE A 27 -7.17 -1.66 -13.66
CA ILE A 27 -8.59 -1.81 -13.31
C ILE A 27 -9.40 -0.78 -14.08
N THR A 28 -10.10 -1.25 -15.11
CA THR A 28 -11.01 -0.45 -15.93
C THR A 28 -12.48 -0.78 -15.65
N HIS A 29 -12.76 -1.95 -15.07
CA HIS A 29 -14.12 -2.41 -14.78
C HIS A 29 -14.24 -2.90 -13.32
N LEU A 30 -15.39 -2.64 -12.68
CA LEU A 30 -15.65 -3.02 -11.29
C LEU A 30 -15.55 -4.53 -11.02
N GLU A 31 -15.78 -5.36 -12.05
CA GLU A 31 -15.73 -6.82 -11.97
C GLU A 31 -14.31 -7.36 -11.77
N GLN A 32 -13.30 -6.57 -12.12
CA GLN A 32 -11.89 -6.94 -11.95
C GLN A 32 -11.45 -6.83 -10.47
N GLU A 33 -12.15 -6.00 -9.67
CA GLU A 33 -11.88 -5.83 -8.25
C GLU A 33 -12.56 -6.94 -7.43
N LYS A 34 -11.75 -7.70 -6.69
CA LYS A 34 -12.22 -8.82 -5.87
C LYS A 34 -12.59 -8.39 -4.45
N ASN A 35 -12.04 -7.29 -3.97
CA ASN A 35 -12.33 -6.79 -2.64
C ASN A 35 -13.72 -6.11 -2.62
N PRO A 36 -14.70 -6.64 -1.87
CA PRO A 36 -16.06 -6.11 -1.86
C PRO A 36 -16.11 -4.66 -1.35
N LEU A 37 -15.23 -4.28 -0.41
CA LEU A 37 -15.15 -2.92 0.12
C LEU A 37 -14.58 -1.95 -0.93
N ALA A 38 -13.50 -2.34 -1.61
CA ALA A 38 -12.93 -1.53 -2.68
C ALA A 38 -13.92 -1.34 -3.83
N ARG A 39 -14.61 -2.43 -4.22
CA ARG A 39 -15.65 -2.40 -5.25
C ARG A 39 -16.83 -1.50 -4.87
N LEU A 40 -17.25 -1.51 -3.60
CA LEU A 40 -18.31 -0.63 -3.10
C LEU A 40 -17.91 0.85 -3.21
N LEU A 41 -16.67 1.18 -2.82
CA LEU A 41 -16.14 2.54 -2.91
C LEU A 41 -16.02 3.00 -4.36
N MET A 42 -15.45 2.16 -5.23
CA MET A 42 -15.33 2.43 -6.68
C MET A 42 -16.70 2.60 -7.35
N ARG A 43 -17.73 1.85 -6.92
CA ARG A 43 -19.09 2.01 -7.44
C ARG A 43 -19.71 3.36 -7.05
N LYS A 44 -19.41 3.89 -5.86
CA LYS A 44 -19.97 5.15 -5.37
C LYS A 44 -19.26 6.39 -5.94
N LEU A 45 -17.93 6.34 -6.07
CA LEU A 45 -17.10 7.52 -6.39
C LEU A 45 -16.49 7.47 -7.80
N GLY A 46 -16.59 6.34 -8.49
CA GLY A 46 -15.83 6.05 -9.70
C GLY A 46 -14.49 5.39 -9.40
N ILE A 47 -14.01 4.54 -10.33
CA ILE A 47 -12.80 3.72 -10.16
C ILE A 47 -11.57 4.59 -9.92
N GLN A 48 -11.32 5.56 -10.82
CA GLN A 48 -10.15 6.43 -10.75
C GLN A 48 -10.14 7.28 -9.48
N THR A 49 -11.28 7.91 -9.16
CA THR A 49 -11.44 8.73 -7.94
C THR A 49 -11.17 7.90 -6.69
N ALA A 50 -11.74 6.69 -6.60
CA ALA A 50 -11.54 5.82 -5.43
C ALA A 50 -10.08 5.41 -5.26
N ILE A 51 -9.37 5.07 -6.33
CA ILE A 51 -7.95 4.69 -6.28
C ILE A 51 -7.08 5.85 -5.77
N TRP A 52 -7.27 7.06 -6.31
CA TRP A 52 -6.49 8.22 -5.91
C TRP A 52 -6.88 8.74 -4.52
N LEU A 53 -8.14 8.60 -4.12
CA LEU A 53 -8.57 8.91 -2.74
C LEU A 53 -7.85 8.01 -1.73
N VAL A 54 -7.73 6.70 -2.02
CA VAL A 54 -6.97 5.78 -1.17
C VAL A 54 -5.50 6.19 -1.10
N PHE A 55 -4.89 6.61 -2.22
CA PHE A 55 -3.52 7.13 -2.22
C PHE A 55 -3.36 8.37 -1.31
N VAL A 56 -4.26 9.34 -1.41
CA VAL A 56 -4.24 10.55 -0.58
C VAL A 56 -4.42 10.19 0.89
N LEU A 57 -5.42 9.38 1.22
CA LEU A 57 -5.69 8.93 2.60
C LEU A 57 -4.46 8.23 3.21
N THR A 58 -3.86 7.30 2.46
CA THR A 58 -2.68 6.56 2.93
C THR A 58 -1.47 7.48 3.08
N THR A 59 -1.27 8.45 2.19
CA THR A 59 -0.20 9.45 2.33
C THR A 59 -0.38 10.32 3.58
N LEU A 60 -1.62 10.72 3.90
CA LEU A 60 -1.91 11.44 5.14
C LEU A 60 -1.60 10.59 6.38
N ILE A 61 -1.96 9.31 6.37
CA ILE A 61 -1.62 8.38 7.46
C ILE A 61 -0.10 8.26 7.62
N VAL A 62 0.64 8.13 6.51
CA VAL A 62 2.11 8.11 6.55
C VAL A 62 2.66 9.40 7.14
N PHE A 63 2.14 10.56 6.74
CA PHE A 63 2.54 11.85 7.31
C PHE A 63 2.33 11.90 8.83
N PHE A 64 1.14 11.55 9.32
CA PHE A 64 0.86 11.56 10.76
C PHE A 64 1.69 10.54 11.56
N THR A 65 1.94 9.37 10.98
CA THR A 65 2.76 8.33 11.63
C THR A 65 4.24 8.72 11.68
N VAL A 66 4.77 9.36 10.65
CA VAL A 66 6.13 9.95 10.67
C VAL A 66 6.21 11.06 11.70
N PHE A 67 5.21 11.96 11.73
CA PHE A 67 5.14 13.03 12.72
C PHE A 67 5.17 12.48 14.15
N ALA A 68 4.37 11.44 14.44
CA ALA A 68 4.39 10.76 15.73
C ALA A 68 5.72 10.06 16.03
N ALA A 69 6.32 9.36 15.06
CA ALA A 69 7.60 8.67 15.24
C ALA A 69 8.77 9.64 15.49
N MET A 70 8.65 10.88 15.00
CA MET A 70 9.61 11.96 15.18
C MET A 70 9.41 12.76 16.48
N ASP A 71 8.32 12.53 17.21
CA ASP A 71 8.10 13.20 18.48
C ASP A 71 9.24 12.92 19.48
N PRO A 72 9.74 13.92 20.24
CA PRO A 72 10.84 13.73 21.19
C PRO A 72 10.54 12.67 22.29
N GLY A 73 9.27 12.41 22.58
CA GLY A 73 8.84 11.35 23.50
C GLY A 73 8.83 9.94 22.89
N SER A 74 8.99 9.82 21.57
CA SER A 74 9.04 8.54 20.88
C SER A 74 10.37 7.84 21.12
N GLY A 75 10.32 6.73 21.88
CA GLY A 75 11.48 5.90 22.12
C GLY A 75 12.02 5.25 20.84
N GLN A 76 13.32 4.94 20.84
CA GLN A 76 14.02 4.34 19.69
C GLN A 76 13.38 3.02 19.20
N ALA A 77 12.72 2.27 20.10
CA ALA A 77 11.98 1.06 19.76
C ALA A 77 10.82 1.35 18.78
N ILE A 78 10.06 2.43 18.99
CA ILE A 78 8.92 2.82 18.12
C ILE A 78 9.44 3.23 16.75
N GLN A 79 10.51 4.03 16.71
CA GLN A 79 11.15 4.47 15.47
C GLN A 79 11.68 3.28 14.66
N THR A 80 12.31 2.31 15.32
CA THR A 80 12.82 1.10 14.68
C THR A 80 11.66 0.24 14.16
N ALA A 81 10.61 0.06 14.95
CA ALA A 81 9.41 -0.66 14.52
C ALA A 81 8.75 -0.02 13.29
N PHE A 82 8.64 1.32 13.28
CA PHE A 82 8.14 2.06 12.12
C PHE A 82 8.96 1.75 10.86
N VAL A 83 10.29 1.86 10.94
CA VAL A 83 11.19 1.61 9.81
C VAL A 83 11.04 0.18 9.27
N LEU A 84 11.02 -0.83 10.15
CA LEU A 84 10.90 -2.23 9.74
C LEU A 84 9.55 -2.52 9.10
N ILE A 85 8.46 -2.01 9.67
CA ILE A 85 7.11 -2.17 9.14
C ILE A 85 6.97 -1.45 7.79
N ALA A 86 7.45 -0.20 7.69
CA ALA A 86 7.42 0.57 6.44
C ALA A 86 8.20 -0.12 5.33
N ALA A 87 9.39 -0.65 5.63
CA ALA A 87 10.18 -1.42 4.66
C ALA A 87 9.45 -2.69 4.20
N PHE A 88 8.89 -3.46 5.12
CA PHE A 88 8.13 -4.68 4.79
C PHE A 88 6.91 -4.36 3.92
N ILE A 89 6.10 -3.37 4.30
CA ILE A 89 4.92 -2.95 3.54
C ILE A 89 5.33 -2.48 2.15
N SER A 90 6.41 -1.70 2.03
CA SER A 90 6.90 -1.19 0.75
C SER A 90 7.28 -2.34 -0.20
N VAL A 91 7.97 -3.37 0.30
CA VAL A 91 8.32 -4.57 -0.50
C VAL A 91 7.07 -5.26 -1.04
N VAL A 92 6.06 -5.44 -0.20
CA VAL A 92 4.78 -6.05 -0.61
C VAL A 92 4.09 -5.16 -1.66
N GLN A 93 4.04 -3.85 -1.44
CA GLN A 93 3.41 -2.90 -2.37
C GLN A 93 4.12 -2.85 -3.72
N PHE A 94 5.46 -2.84 -3.76
CA PHE A 94 6.21 -2.96 -5.02
C PHE A 94 5.93 -4.28 -5.73
N ALA A 95 5.84 -5.39 -4.99
CA ALA A 95 5.51 -6.68 -5.57
C ALA A 95 4.09 -6.70 -6.19
N VAL A 96 3.14 -6.06 -5.55
CA VAL A 96 1.77 -5.88 -6.08
C VAL A 96 1.81 -4.98 -7.32
N ALA A 97 2.46 -3.82 -7.25
CA ALA A 97 2.58 -2.89 -8.38
C ALA A 97 3.20 -3.54 -9.61
N HIS A 98 4.28 -4.29 -9.43
CA HIS A 98 4.91 -5.07 -10.50
C HIS A 98 3.94 -6.09 -11.11
N THR A 99 3.17 -6.79 -10.27
CA THR A 99 2.19 -7.77 -10.73
C THR A 99 1.05 -7.11 -11.51
N ASN A 100 0.58 -5.94 -11.05
CA ASN A 100 -0.45 -5.16 -11.72
C ASN A 100 0.00 -4.66 -13.09
N TYR A 101 1.25 -4.17 -13.18
CA TYR A 101 1.82 -3.65 -14.42
C TYR A 101 2.02 -4.75 -15.48
N TYR A 102 2.65 -5.87 -15.12
CA TYR A 102 2.97 -6.95 -16.08
C TYR A 102 1.86 -7.99 -16.24
N GLY A 103 0.86 -8.01 -15.35
CA GLY A 103 -0.22 -9.01 -15.33
C GLY A 103 0.23 -10.43 -14.95
N LYS A 104 1.49 -10.62 -14.51
CA LYS A 104 2.06 -11.91 -14.11
C LYS A 104 2.32 -11.96 -12.62
N LEU A 105 1.88 -13.03 -11.95
CA LEU A 105 2.08 -13.23 -10.52
C LEU A 105 3.55 -13.52 -10.18
N ASN A 106 4.13 -12.70 -9.30
CA ASN A 106 5.44 -12.97 -8.69
C ASN A 106 5.33 -13.88 -7.45
N PRO A 107 6.44 -14.39 -6.89
CA PRO A 107 6.40 -15.28 -5.73
C PRO A 107 5.67 -14.70 -4.51
N ILE A 108 5.84 -13.40 -4.24
CA ILE A 108 5.22 -12.69 -3.10
C ILE A 108 3.70 -12.64 -3.26
N THR A 109 3.21 -12.12 -4.39
CA THR A 109 1.77 -12.02 -4.67
C THR A 109 1.11 -13.40 -4.78
N ARG A 110 1.81 -14.39 -5.34
CA ARG A 110 1.35 -15.79 -5.38
C ARG A 110 1.20 -16.36 -3.96
N PHE A 111 2.15 -16.09 -3.07
CA PHE A 111 2.07 -16.49 -1.68
C PHE A 111 0.88 -15.84 -0.97
N MET A 112 0.68 -14.53 -1.15
CA MET A 112 -0.46 -13.81 -0.56
C MET A 112 -1.80 -14.34 -1.06
N LEU A 113 -1.96 -14.57 -2.37
CA LEU A 113 -3.18 -15.12 -2.94
C LEU A 113 -3.48 -16.55 -2.45
N LYS A 114 -2.45 -17.39 -2.28
CA LYS A 114 -2.60 -18.74 -1.74
C LYS A 114 -3.14 -18.70 -0.30
N ARG A 115 -2.69 -17.73 0.51
CA ARG A 115 -3.18 -17.51 1.87
C ARG A 115 -4.62 -16.98 1.87
N TYR A 116 -4.93 -15.99 1.02
CA TYR A 116 -6.28 -15.45 0.89
C TYR A 116 -7.31 -16.52 0.50
N LYS A 117 -7.01 -17.34 -0.52
CA LYS A 117 -7.90 -18.45 -0.95
C LYS A 117 -8.14 -19.50 0.14
N ARG A 118 -7.18 -19.69 1.06
CA ARG A 118 -7.32 -20.62 2.19
C ARG A 118 -8.25 -20.07 3.27
N TRP A 119 -8.29 -18.75 3.44
CA TRP A 119 -9.16 -18.10 4.43
C TRP A 119 -10.60 -17.96 3.92
N ASN A 120 -10.79 -17.81 2.61
CA ASN A 120 -12.12 -17.72 1.99
C ASN A 120 -12.74 -19.08 1.60
N ARG A 121 -12.15 -20.20 2.05
CA ARG A 121 -12.69 -21.57 1.96
C ARG A 121 -13.13 -21.99 3.34
#